data_AF-A0A954ZAZ7-F1
#
_entry.id   AF-A0A954ZAZ7-F1
#
_cell.length_a   1.000
_cell.length_b   1.000
_cell.length_c   1.000
_cell.angle_alpha   90.00
_cell.angle_beta   90.00
_cell.angle_gamma   90.00
#
_symmetry.space_group_name_H-M   'P 1'
#
loop_
_entity.id
_entity.type
_entity.pdbx_description
1 polymer ?
#
loop_
_entity_poly.entity_id
_entity_poly.type
_entity_poly.pdbx_seq_one_letter_code
_entity_poly.pdbx_strand_id
1 'polypeptide(L)'
;MPRGIAYLTLLGLMMLIFRPTPVQGENLGQIVVKRSNGRVASGVVDPQSDGDRLWLRSGSPDLILVRGIRWDEIERATLDEQAIDLDSLRSRLRELVSEPPAPSLPTQPLLAVQRPRLVQPEAGRESAVAKSLQLVAVVADWDADVEMDGLEILVIPRDERGNVAKFDGTLRLRLVGRRFRRRPYPEFAELEVTSIRLTKSDFDTTRQGYVVRMPFSRANPEFDTSLSPEALLSVRLNARGHGLVETSIPVWIRQFSPLRDQLQRETGTRFFSRELTRSGSGLRQ
;
A
#
# COMPACT_ATOMS: atom_id res chain seq x y z
N MET A 1 -42.78 29.37 48.06
CA MET A 1 -41.59 28.51 47.81
C MET A 1 -42.12 27.12 47.49
N PRO A 2 -41.77 26.47 46.36
CA PRO A 2 -40.40 26.14 45.95
C PRO A 2 -40.03 26.54 44.50
N ARG A 3 -38.71 26.56 44.22
CA ARG A 3 -38.08 26.83 42.92
C ARG A 3 -37.84 25.50 42.19
N GLY A 4 -38.29 25.39 40.94
CA GLY A 4 -37.95 24.27 40.05
C GLY A 4 -36.63 24.55 39.32
N ILE A 5 -35.66 23.66 39.47
CA ILE A 5 -34.36 23.71 38.77
C ILE A 5 -34.46 22.84 37.52
N ALA A 6 -34.27 23.48 36.37
CA ALA A 6 -34.18 22.84 35.06
C ALA A 6 -32.82 22.15 34.89
N TYR A 7 -32.82 20.89 34.44
CA TYR A 7 -31.63 20.21 33.94
C TYR A 7 -31.64 20.28 32.41
N LEU A 8 -30.76 21.10 31.85
CA LEU A 8 -30.45 21.17 30.43
C LEU A 8 -29.19 20.32 30.19
N THR A 9 -29.37 19.07 29.77
CA THR A 9 -28.26 18.18 29.40
C THR A 9 -27.73 18.56 28.02
N LEU A 10 -26.65 19.33 28.00
CA LEU A 10 -25.86 19.62 26.80
C LEU A 10 -24.94 18.44 26.52
N LEU A 11 -25.37 17.51 25.65
CA LEU A 11 -24.55 16.41 25.17
C LEU A 11 -23.60 16.93 24.08
N GLY A 12 -22.41 17.39 24.49
CA GLY A 12 -21.34 17.82 23.58
C GLY A 12 -20.70 16.63 22.88
N LEU A 13 -21.17 16.31 21.67
CA LEU A 13 -20.55 15.35 20.77
C LEU A 13 -19.21 15.93 20.26
N MET A 14 -18.12 15.60 20.94
CA MET A 14 -16.77 15.95 20.53
C MET A 14 -16.34 15.07 19.33
N MET A 15 -16.67 15.49 18.11
CA MET A 15 -16.16 14.87 16.89
C MET A 15 -14.65 15.13 16.77
N LEU A 16 -13.85 14.07 16.85
CA LEU A 16 -12.42 14.10 16.56
C LEU A 16 -12.23 14.26 15.04
N ILE A 17 -12.21 15.50 14.55
CA ILE A 17 -12.00 15.80 13.13
C ILE A 17 -10.52 15.60 12.81
N PHE A 18 -10.21 14.54 12.08
CA PHE A 18 -8.90 14.36 11.46
C PHE A 18 -8.70 15.52 10.47
N ARG A 19 -7.78 16.46 10.77
CA ARG A 19 -7.46 17.59 9.90
C ARG A 19 -6.37 17.17 8.90
N PRO A 20 -6.69 16.89 7.62
CA PRO A 20 -5.65 16.72 6.61
C PRO A 20 -4.89 18.04 6.45
N THR A 21 -3.56 17.96 6.38
CA THR A 21 -2.69 19.12 6.19
C THR A 21 -2.97 19.74 4.82
N PRO A 22 -3.23 21.05 4.72
CA PRO A 22 -3.44 21.69 3.43
C PRO A 22 -2.17 21.60 2.59
N VAL A 23 -2.34 21.37 1.29
CA VAL A 23 -1.26 21.51 0.30
C VAL A 23 -0.91 22.99 0.24
N GLN A 24 0.35 23.35 0.40
CA GLN A 24 0.84 24.72 0.16
C GLN A 24 0.75 25.02 -1.35
N GLY A 25 -0.42 25.48 -1.78
CA GLY A 25 -0.64 26.24 -3.00
C GLY A 25 -1.23 27.59 -2.61
N GLU A 26 -1.09 28.60 -3.47
CA GLU A 26 -1.67 29.94 -3.29
C GLU A 26 -3.12 29.86 -2.79
N ASN A 27 -3.54 30.81 -1.93
CA ASN A 27 -4.81 30.90 -1.19
C ASN A 27 -6.08 30.53 -1.99
N LEU A 28 -6.25 29.27 -2.32
CA LEU A 28 -7.42 28.73 -2.99
C LEU A 28 -8.20 27.99 -1.91
N GLY A 29 -9.38 28.52 -1.62
CA GLY A 29 -10.14 28.17 -0.43
C GLY A 29 -10.33 26.66 -0.29
N GLN A 30 -10.08 26.14 0.92
CA GLN A 30 -10.20 24.73 1.21
C GLN A 30 -11.68 24.37 1.30
N ILE A 31 -12.12 23.43 0.46
CA ILE A 31 -13.48 22.91 0.50
C ILE A 31 -13.51 21.66 1.37
N VAL A 32 -14.49 21.60 2.27
CA VAL A 32 -14.87 20.39 3.00
C VAL A 32 -16.32 20.07 2.65
N VAL A 33 -16.56 18.86 2.15
CA VAL A 33 -17.90 18.37 1.83
C VAL A 33 -18.26 17.19 2.72
N LYS A 34 -19.46 17.25 3.30
CA LYS A 34 -20.09 16.12 3.99
C LYS A 34 -21.08 15.48 3.02
N ARG A 35 -20.96 14.17 2.83
CA ARG A 35 -21.82 13.39 1.93
C ARG A 35 -23.00 12.79 2.66
N SER A 36 -24.06 12.45 1.91
CA SER A 36 -25.28 11.81 2.40
C SER A 36 -25.03 10.49 3.14
N ASN A 37 -23.95 9.78 2.81
CA ASN A 37 -23.51 8.56 3.51
C ASN A 37 -22.71 8.83 4.80
N GLY A 38 -22.64 10.08 5.26
CA GLY A 38 -21.89 10.50 6.45
C GLY A 38 -20.38 10.65 6.26
N ARG A 39 -19.82 10.33 5.08
CA ARG A 39 -18.39 10.50 4.81
C ARG A 39 -18.06 11.97 4.57
N VAL A 40 -16.89 12.37 5.02
CA VAL A 40 -16.34 13.71 4.78
C VAL A 40 -15.19 13.63 3.79
N ALA A 41 -15.13 14.56 2.85
CA ALA A 41 -14.00 14.76 1.96
C ALA A 41 -13.56 16.23 2.06
N SER A 42 -12.26 16.48 1.93
CA SER A 42 -11.73 17.84 1.90
C SER A 42 -10.61 17.96 0.88
N GLY A 43 -10.44 19.15 0.32
CA GLY A 43 -9.46 19.42 -0.72
C GLY A 43 -9.70 20.75 -1.42
N VAL A 44 -8.89 21.02 -2.44
CA VAL A 44 -9.08 22.15 -3.38
C VAL A 44 -9.84 21.66 -4.62
N VAL A 45 -10.57 22.55 -5.30
CA VAL A 45 -11.33 22.21 -6.51
C VAL A 45 -10.37 21.86 -7.65
N ASP A 46 -10.56 20.70 -8.25
CA ASP A 46 -9.84 20.26 -9.45
C ASP A 46 -10.46 20.87 -10.73
N PRO A 47 -9.65 21.20 -11.76
CA PRO A 47 -10.15 21.64 -13.07
C PRO A 47 -11.13 20.68 -13.76
N GLN A 48 -11.13 19.40 -13.38
CA GLN A 48 -12.10 18.41 -13.89
C GLN A 48 -13.52 18.59 -13.30
N SER A 49 -13.71 19.47 -12.32
CA SER A 49 -15.03 19.79 -11.75
C SER A 49 -16.00 20.31 -12.81
N ASP A 50 -17.19 19.72 -12.84
CA ASP A 50 -18.20 19.99 -13.85
C ASP A 50 -19.61 20.07 -13.24
N GLY A 51 -20.62 20.10 -14.11
CA GLY A 51 -22.02 20.14 -13.68
C GLY A 51 -22.52 18.87 -13.00
N ASP A 52 -21.91 17.70 -13.20
CA ASP A 52 -22.34 16.43 -12.57
C ASP A 52 -21.56 16.14 -11.29
N ARG A 53 -20.29 16.53 -11.24
CA ARG A 53 -19.37 16.16 -10.16
C ARG A 53 -18.48 17.32 -9.69
N LEU A 54 -18.33 17.38 -8.37
CA LEU A 54 -17.26 18.12 -7.71
C LEU A 54 -16.03 17.22 -7.61
N TRP A 55 -14.93 17.61 -8.24
CA TRP A 55 -13.65 16.93 -8.12
C TRP A 55 -12.78 17.67 -7.11
N LEU A 56 -12.36 16.97 -6.04
CA LEU A 56 -11.49 17.52 -5.01
C LEU A 56 -10.10 16.90 -5.09
N ARG A 57 -9.07 17.75 -5.03
CA ARG A 57 -7.68 17.33 -4.84
C ARG A 57 -7.25 17.49 -3.39
N SER A 58 -6.58 16.48 -2.86
CA SER A 58 -5.97 16.49 -1.54
C SER A 58 -4.67 15.70 -1.57
N GLY A 59 -3.70 16.00 -0.72
CA GLY A 59 -2.45 15.24 -0.67
C GLY A 59 -1.25 16.07 -0.27
N SER A 60 -0.10 15.77 -0.86
CA SER A 60 1.15 16.53 -0.76
C SER A 60 1.69 16.79 -2.18
N PRO A 61 2.72 17.63 -2.36
CA PRO A 61 3.33 17.85 -3.68
C PRO A 61 3.79 16.55 -4.38
N ASP A 62 4.20 15.54 -3.60
CA ASP A 62 4.69 14.26 -4.12
C ASP A 62 3.56 13.25 -4.42
N LEU A 63 2.37 13.47 -3.87
CA LEU A 63 1.23 12.56 -4.01
C LEU A 63 -0.09 13.33 -3.97
N ILE A 64 -0.75 13.42 -5.13
CA ILE A 64 -2.04 14.09 -5.27
C ILE A 64 -3.13 13.03 -5.44
N LEU A 65 -4.09 13.03 -4.51
CA LEU A 65 -5.30 12.22 -4.59
C LEU A 65 -6.43 13.07 -5.17
N VAL A 66 -7.01 12.62 -6.27
CA VAL A 66 -8.15 13.26 -6.94
C VAL A 66 -9.40 12.42 -6.70
N ARG A 67 -10.49 13.04 -6.23
CA ARG A 67 -11.74 12.34 -5.91
C ARG A 67 -12.94 13.07 -6.48
N GLY A 68 -13.68 12.39 -7.36
CA GLY A 68 -14.97 12.87 -7.86
C GLY A 68 -16.12 12.53 -6.90
N ILE A 69 -16.96 13.52 -6.62
CA ILE A 69 -18.14 13.40 -5.76
C ILE A 69 -19.32 13.95 -6.56
N ARG A 70 -20.39 13.17 -6.72
CA ARG A 70 -21.58 13.63 -7.42
C ARG A 70 -22.29 14.70 -6.59
N TRP A 71 -22.80 15.75 -7.23
CA TRP A 71 -23.44 16.87 -6.53
C TRP A 71 -24.64 16.43 -5.68
N ASP A 72 -25.42 15.44 -6.15
CA ASP A 72 -26.57 14.85 -5.44
C ASP A 72 -26.18 14.05 -4.18
N GLU A 73 -24.89 13.73 -4.02
CA GLU A 73 -24.38 13.07 -2.82
C GLU A 73 -23.91 14.04 -1.74
N ILE A 74 -23.82 15.34 -2.03
CA ILE A 74 -23.30 16.34 -1.09
C ILE A 74 -24.45 16.87 -0.23
N GLU A 75 -24.37 16.66 1.09
CA GLU A 75 -25.35 17.16 2.05
C GLU A 75 -25.02 18.59 2.47
N ARG A 76 -23.73 18.88 2.71
CA ARG A 76 -23.23 20.20 3.15
C ARG A 76 -21.84 20.45 2.60
N ALA A 77 -21.55 21.71 2.31
CA ALA A 77 -20.20 22.16 1.96
C ALA A 77 -19.79 23.33 2.85
N THR A 78 -18.50 23.41 3.16
CA THR A 78 -17.87 24.59 3.76
C THR A 78 -16.66 24.99 2.93
N LEU A 79 -16.50 26.29 2.70
CA LEU A 79 -15.33 26.91 2.08
C LEU A 79 -14.64 27.74 3.17
N ASP A 80 -13.38 27.43 3.48
CA ASP A 80 -12.61 28.13 4.52
C ASP A 80 -13.37 28.25 5.86
N GLU A 81 -13.92 27.12 6.30
CA GLU A 81 -14.73 26.98 7.53
C GLU A 81 -16.11 27.70 7.50
N GLN A 82 -16.45 28.42 6.43
CA GLN A 82 -17.76 29.04 6.26
C GLN A 82 -18.71 28.13 5.47
N ALA A 83 -19.92 27.93 5.98
CA ALA A 83 -20.94 27.17 5.26
C ALA A 83 -21.28 27.86 3.93
N ILE A 84 -21.23 27.11 2.84
CA ILE A 84 -21.58 27.59 1.50
C ILE A 84 -22.74 26.75 0.96
N ASP A 85 -23.71 27.44 0.36
CA ASP A 85 -24.80 26.80 -0.35
C ASP A 85 -24.29 26.06 -1.60
N LEU A 86 -24.91 24.95 -1.97
CA LEU A 86 -24.40 24.08 -3.04
C LEU A 86 -24.56 24.70 -4.43
N ASP A 87 -25.64 25.43 -4.68
CA ASP A 87 -25.84 26.14 -5.95
C ASP A 87 -24.85 27.32 -6.06
N SER A 88 -24.60 27.99 -4.94
CA SER A 88 -23.57 29.03 -4.82
C SER A 88 -22.16 28.46 -5.06
N LEU A 89 -21.85 27.28 -4.52
CA LEU A 89 -20.58 26.61 -4.76
C LEU A 89 -20.45 26.19 -6.24
N ARG A 90 -21.51 25.67 -6.84
CA ARG A 90 -21.54 25.21 -8.23
C ARG A 90 -21.37 26.36 -9.23
N SER A 91 -22.02 27.49 -8.98
CA SER A 91 -21.88 28.70 -9.81
C SER A 91 -20.48 29.31 -9.74
N ARG A 92 -19.79 29.17 -8.60
CA ARG A 92 -18.43 29.69 -8.37
C ARG A 92 -17.31 28.71 -8.74
N LEU A 93 -17.62 27.52 -9.28
CA LEU A 93 -16.60 26.50 -9.57
C LEU A 93 -15.43 27.06 -10.36
N ARG A 94 -15.69 27.84 -11.41
CA ARG A 94 -14.65 28.41 -12.28
C ARG A 94 -13.70 29.36 -11.55
N GLU A 95 -14.18 30.05 -10.51
CA GLU A 95 -13.37 30.94 -9.68
C GLU A 95 -12.54 30.17 -8.65
N LEU A 96 -13.02 28.99 -8.25
CA LEU A 96 -12.41 28.15 -7.22
C LEU A 96 -11.48 27.08 -7.79
N VAL A 97 -11.49 26.86 -9.11
CA VAL A 97 -10.60 25.91 -9.78
C VAL A 97 -9.16 26.29 -9.48
N SER A 98 -8.44 25.36 -8.87
CA SER A 98 -7.00 25.49 -8.67
C SER A 98 -6.24 24.99 -9.89
N GLU A 99 -5.29 25.79 -10.38
CA GLU A 99 -4.35 25.32 -11.39
C GLU A 99 -3.66 24.04 -10.86
N PRO A 100 -3.56 22.97 -11.66
CA PRO A 100 -2.77 21.83 -11.25
C PRO A 100 -1.36 22.33 -10.96
N PRO A 101 -0.71 21.86 -9.87
CA PRO A 101 0.70 22.15 -9.69
C PRO A 101 1.39 21.71 -10.99
N ALA A 102 2.17 22.63 -11.57
CA ALA A 102 2.89 22.33 -12.80
C ALA A 102 3.60 20.99 -12.58
N PRO A 103 3.44 20.02 -13.51
CA PRO A 103 4.10 18.73 -13.37
C PRO A 103 5.57 19.06 -13.12
N SER A 104 6.05 18.75 -11.93
CA SER A 104 7.44 18.98 -11.58
C SER A 104 8.19 18.03 -12.49
N LEU A 105 8.60 18.53 -13.66
CA LEU A 105 9.47 17.79 -14.53
C LEU A 105 10.63 17.37 -13.65
N PRO A 106 10.95 16.07 -13.53
CA PRO A 106 12.09 15.67 -12.74
C PRO A 106 13.31 16.33 -13.37
N THR A 107 13.78 17.43 -12.78
CA THR A 107 14.89 18.26 -13.31
C THR A 107 16.23 17.53 -13.25
N GLN A 108 16.24 16.25 -12.84
CA GLN A 108 17.41 15.40 -12.87
C GLN A 108 17.02 14.00 -13.34
N PRO A 109 17.84 13.36 -14.21
CA PRO A 109 17.68 11.94 -14.48
C PRO A 109 17.69 11.17 -13.15
N LEU A 110 16.78 10.22 -13.01
CA LEU A 110 16.62 9.28 -11.89
C LEU A 110 17.83 8.33 -11.74
N LEU A 111 19.05 8.87 -11.68
CA LEU A 111 20.28 8.13 -11.35
C LEU A 111 20.67 8.23 -9.88
N ALA A 112 19.91 8.98 -9.08
CA ALA A 112 19.96 8.88 -7.64
C ALA A 112 18.53 8.78 -7.12
N VAL A 113 18.07 7.54 -6.88
CA VAL A 113 17.10 7.31 -5.81
C VAL A 113 17.77 7.91 -4.57
N GLN A 114 17.45 9.15 -4.24
CA GLN A 114 17.70 9.65 -2.90
C GLN A 114 16.90 8.73 -2.01
N ARG A 115 17.59 7.72 -1.45
CA ARG A 115 17.02 6.88 -0.42
C ARG A 115 16.42 7.87 0.58
N PRO A 116 15.10 7.85 0.85
CA PRO A 116 14.51 8.76 1.80
C PRO A 116 15.41 8.71 3.03
N ARG A 117 15.90 9.89 3.45
CA ARG A 117 16.74 10.00 4.62
C ARG A 117 15.88 9.47 5.77
N LEU A 118 16.08 8.20 6.10
CA LEU A 118 15.42 7.55 7.21
C LEU A 118 15.80 8.41 8.40
N VAL A 119 14.86 9.24 8.86
CA VAL A 119 14.92 9.83 10.19
C VAL A 119 15.15 8.63 11.08
N GLN A 120 16.37 8.47 11.61
CA GLN A 120 16.71 7.32 12.44
C GLN A 120 15.70 7.31 13.57
N PRO A 121 14.72 6.38 13.57
CA PRO A 121 13.87 6.26 14.73
C PRO A 121 14.80 5.82 15.87
N GLU A 122 14.64 6.42 17.04
CA GLU A 122 15.36 5.99 18.24
C GLU A 122 15.32 4.46 18.31
N ALA A 123 16.51 3.86 18.46
CA ALA A 123 16.70 2.41 18.41
C ALA A 123 15.60 1.70 19.22
N GLY A 124 14.80 0.88 18.54
CA GLY A 124 13.53 0.36 19.04
C GLY A 124 13.61 -0.18 20.47
N ARG A 125 12.63 0.20 21.29
CA ARG A 125 12.49 -0.28 22.67
C ARG A 125 12.44 -1.81 22.68
N GLU A 126 13.32 -2.44 23.46
CA GLU A 126 13.53 -3.89 23.52
C GLU A 126 12.33 -4.74 24.00
N SER A 127 11.22 -4.10 24.38
CA SER A 127 10.04 -4.75 24.96
C SER A 127 8.70 -4.22 24.42
N ALA A 128 8.68 -3.64 23.23
CA ALA A 128 7.43 -3.15 22.64
C ALA A 128 6.60 -4.29 22.02
N VAL A 129 5.29 -4.31 22.34
CA VAL A 129 4.32 -5.27 21.80
C VAL A 129 4.06 -4.94 20.33
N ALA A 130 4.34 -5.87 19.41
CA ALA A 130 3.96 -5.69 18.01
C ALA A 130 2.43 -5.65 17.88
N LYS A 131 1.91 -4.58 17.27
CA LYS A 131 0.48 -4.38 16.99
C LYS A 131 0.14 -4.41 15.51
N SER A 132 1.11 -4.08 14.66
CA SER A 132 0.96 -4.12 13.21
C SER A 132 2.24 -4.60 12.53
N LEU A 133 2.11 -5.01 11.26
CA LEU A 133 3.20 -5.44 10.41
C LEU A 133 3.21 -4.59 9.15
N GLN A 134 4.37 -4.02 8.82
CA GLN A 134 4.67 -3.49 7.50
C GLN A 134 5.59 -4.47 6.77
N LEU A 135 5.31 -4.70 5.49
CA LEU A 135 6.04 -5.67 4.67
C LEU A 135 6.60 -4.99 3.44
N VAL A 136 7.80 -5.43 3.04
CA VAL A 136 8.35 -5.22 1.71
C VAL A 136 8.84 -6.58 1.23
N ALA A 137 8.45 -6.98 0.02
CA ALA A 137 8.88 -8.24 -0.55
C ALA A 137 9.36 -8.00 -1.98
N VAL A 138 10.52 -8.57 -2.30
CA VAL A 138 11.09 -8.52 -3.65
C VAL A 138 11.48 -9.93 -4.07
N VAL A 139 11.35 -10.20 -5.36
CA VAL A 139 11.91 -11.41 -5.95
C VAL A 139 13.43 -11.34 -5.83
N ALA A 140 14.04 -12.44 -5.40
CA ALA A 140 15.47 -12.51 -5.17
C ALA A 140 16.06 -13.74 -5.85
N ASP A 141 17.26 -13.52 -6.36
CA ASP A 141 18.18 -14.53 -6.87
C ASP A 141 19.36 -14.56 -5.88
N TRP A 142 19.61 -15.72 -5.31
CA TRP A 142 20.59 -15.95 -4.24
C TRP A 142 21.87 -16.62 -4.75
N ASP A 143 21.84 -17.22 -5.94
CA ASP A 143 22.98 -17.92 -6.51
C ASP A 143 23.46 -17.37 -7.87
N ALA A 144 22.91 -16.22 -8.27
CA ALA A 144 23.28 -15.47 -9.45
C ALA A 144 22.96 -16.20 -10.77
N ASP A 145 21.88 -16.99 -10.81
CA ASP A 145 21.41 -17.63 -12.02
C ASP A 145 20.26 -16.87 -12.72
N VAL A 146 19.77 -17.40 -13.83
CA VAL A 146 18.72 -16.71 -14.62
C VAL A 146 17.31 -16.92 -14.05
N GLU A 147 17.19 -17.83 -13.09
CA GLU A 147 15.98 -18.21 -12.39
C GLU A 147 15.87 -17.39 -11.09
N MET A 148 14.65 -17.28 -10.60
CA MET A 148 14.41 -16.57 -9.34
C MET A 148 14.24 -17.62 -8.25
N ASP A 149 15.09 -17.56 -7.21
CA ASP A 149 15.09 -18.56 -6.14
C ASP A 149 13.90 -18.41 -5.19
N GLY A 150 13.40 -17.19 -5.00
CA GLY A 150 12.35 -16.94 -4.02
C GLY A 150 12.03 -15.47 -3.79
N LEU A 151 11.47 -15.21 -2.61
CA LEU A 151 11.24 -13.85 -2.12
C LEU A 151 12.22 -13.53 -0.97
N GLU A 152 12.85 -12.36 -1.05
CA GLU A 152 13.43 -11.69 0.12
C GLU A 152 12.37 -10.74 0.70
N ILE A 153 12.03 -10.95 1.98
CA ILE A 153 10.93 -10.27 2.65
C ILE A 153 11.49 -9.52 3.86
N LEU A 154 11.31 -8.20 3.87
CA LEU A 154 11.56 -7.36 5.03
C LEU A 154 10.26 -7.22 5.84
N VAL A 155 10.30 -7.71 7.08
CA VAL A 155 9.20 -7.63 8.03
C VAL A 155 9.50 -6.56 9.07
N ILE A 156 8.71 -5.50 9.07
CA ILE A 156 8.84 -4.35 9.97
C ILE A 156 7.66 -4.35 10.95
N PRO A 157 7.80 -5.00 12.10
CA PRO A 157 6.78 -4.94 13.13
C PRO A 157 6.74 -3.57 13.80
N ARG A 158 5.54 -3.07 14.05
CA ARG A 158 5.32 -1.79 14.70
C ARG A 158 4.49 -1.92 15.97
N ASP A 159 4.85 -1.16 17.00
CA ASP A 159 4.13 -1.07 18.25
C ASP A 159 2.86 -0.20 18.14
N GLU A 160 2.18 0.01 19.26
CA GLU A 160 0.97 0.85 19.35
C GLU A 160 1.20 2.32 18.98
N ARG A 161 2.44 2.79 19.02
CA ARG A 161 2.85 4.17 18.68
C ARG A 161 3.45 4.27 17.28
N GLY A 162 3.50 3.16 16.55
CA GLY A 162 4.12 3.08 15.22
C GLY A 162 5.64 2.93 15.24
N ASN A 163 6.29 2.78 16.40
CA ASN A 163 7.74 2.54 16.47
C ASN A 163 8.06 1.11 16.08
N VAL A 164 9.27 0.88 15.58
CA VAL A 164 9.72 -0.47 15.23
C VAL A 164 10.00 -1.28 16.49
N ALA A 165 9.43 -2.48 16.56
CA ALA A 165 9.54 -3.38 17.70
C ALA A 165 10.50 -4.56 17.42
N LYS A 166 11.26 -4.99 18.43
CA LYS A 166 12.07 -6.22 18.37
C LYS A 166 11.46 -7.27 19.30
N PHE A 167 11.32 -8.51 18.84
CA PHE A 167 10.77 -9.60 19.65
C PHE A 167 11.38 -10.96 19.28
N ASP A 168 11.08 -11.96 20.10
CA ASP A 168 11.25 -13.37 19.78
C ASP A 168 9.89 -13.98 19.42
N GLY A 169 9.85 -14.84 18.40
CA GLY A 169 8.59 -15.37 17.92
C GLY A 169 8.70 -16.36 16.77
N THR A 170 7.57 -16.62 16.13
CA THR A 170 7.50 -17.44 14.92
C THR A 170 6.72 -16.68 13.86
N LEU A 171 7.32 -16.60 12.68
CA LEU A 171 6.74 -16.03 11.48
C LEU A 171 6.25 -17.16 10.58
N ARG A 172 4.99 -17.12 10.18
CA ARG A 172 4.44 -18.01 9.16
C ARG A 172 4.16 -17.21 7.90
N LEU A 173 4.80 -17.62 6.81
CA LEU A 173 4.67 -17.05 5.48
C LEU A 173 3.78 -17.99 4.65
N ARG A 174 2.85 -17.41 3.90
CA ARG A 174 1.99 -18.14 2.97
C ARG A 174 1.88 -17.36 1.67
N LEU A 175 2.26 -18.00 0.57
CA LEU A 175 2.15 -17.44 -0.76
C LEU A 175 0.98 -18.08 -1.50
N VAL A 176 0.01 -17.28 -1.91
CA VAL A 176 -1.15 -17.74 -2.68
C VAL A 176 -1.12 -17.08 -4.06
N GLY A 177 -1.07 -17.88 -5.11
CA GLY A 177 -1.02 -17.41 -6.49
C GLY A 177 -2.23 -17.85 -7.28
N ARG A 178 -2.45 -17.19 -8.42
CA ARG A 178 -3.50 -17.56 -9.37
C ARG A 178 -2.93 -18.45 -10.47
N ARG A 179 -3.61 -19.56 -10.75
CA ARG A 179 -3.34 -20.45 -11.89
C ARG A 179 -4.35 -20.19 -13.02
N PHE A 180 -3.84 -19.91 -14.21
CA PHE A 180 -4.58 -19.86 -15.45
C PHE A 180 -4.77 -21.29 -15.96
N ARG A 181 -5.99 -21.82 -15.83
CA ARG A 181 -6.42 -23.06 -16.49
C ARG A 181 -7.40 -22.71 -17.60
N ARG A 182 -7.57 -23.61 -18.57
CA ARG A 182 -8.60 -23.51 -19.63
C ARG A 182 -10.05 -23.55 -19.10
N ARG A 183 -10.26 -23.50 -17.78
CA ARG A 183 -11.58 -23.52 -17.12
C ARG A 183 -12.07 -22.09 -16.86
N PRO A 184 -13.39 -21.85 -16.78
CA PRO A 184 -13.96 -20.51 -16.73
C PRO A 184 -13.66 -19.71 -15.43
N TYR A 185 -13.12 -20.34 -14.39
CA TYR A 185 -12.86 -19.69 -13.11
C TYR A 185 -11.37 -19.72 -12.76
N PRO A 186 -10.80 -18.60 -12.30
CA PRO A 186 -9.43 -18.57 -11.81
C PRO A 186 -9.30 -19.47 -10.58
N GLU A 187 -8.29 -20.34 -10.56
CA GLU A 187 -7.98 -21.17 -9.41
C GLU A 187 -6.88 -20.49 -8.60
N PHE A 188 -7.14 -20.22 -7.33
CA PHE A 188 -6.13 -19.75 -6.39
C PHE A 188 -5.51 -20.96 -5.70
N ALA A 189 -4.20 -21.08 -5.80
CA ALA A 189 -3.44 -22.17 -5.22
C ALA A 189 -2.41 -21.64 -4.22
N GLU A 190 -2.21 -22.39 -3.15
CA GLU A 190 -1.09 -22.16 -2.26
C GLU A 190 0.20 -22.58 -2.98
N LEU A 191 1.05 -21.59 -3.25
CA LEU A 191 2.32 -21.79 -3.95
C LEU A 191 3.43 -22.17 -2.98
N GLU A 192 3.42 -21.62 -1.75
CA GLU A 192 4.45 -21.89 -0.76
C GLU A 192 3.95 -21.62 0.67
N VAL A 193 4.46 -22.38 1.64
CA VAL A 193 4.28 -22.12 3.07
C VAL A 193 5.57 -22.38 3.82
N THR A 194 6.02 -21.39 4.58
CA THR A 194 7.24 -21.48 5.39
C THR A 194 6.96 -20.99 6.81
N SER A 195 7.61 -21.62 7.79
CA SER A 195 7.59 -21.20 9.18
C SER A 195 9.02 -20.93 9.64
N ILE A 196 9.27 -19.73 10.14
CA ILE A 196 10.60 -19.24 10.50
C ILE A 196 10.58 -18.80 11.96
N ARG A 197 11.53 -19.26 12.75
CA ARG A 197 11.74 -18.75 14.11
C ARG A 197 12.49 -17.43 14.01
N LEU A 198 11.98 -16.39 14.67
CA LEU A 198 12.63 -15.09 14.77
C LEU A 198 13.16 -14.92 16.19
N THR A 199 14.39 -14.43 16.28
CA THR A 199 15.03 -14.01 17.52
C THR A 199 15.42 -12.55 17.44
N LYS A 200 15.55 -11.85 18.58
CA LYS A 200 15.98 -10.44 18.58
C LYS A 200 17.33 -10.20 17.87
N SER A 201 18.22 -11.20 17.81
CA SER A 201 19.49 -11.13 17.10
C SER A 201 19.36 -11.16 15.58
N ASP A 202 18.24 -11.67 15.05
CA ASP A 202 17.97 -11.68 13.60
C ASP A 202 17.49 -10.32 13.07
N PHE A 203 17.30 -9.35 13.97
CA PHE A 203 16.81 -8.02 13.62
C PHE A 203 17.92 -7.21 12.93
N ASP A 204 17.70 -6.84 11.67
CA ASP A 204 18.57 -5.95 10.91
C ASP A 204 18.33 -4.50 11.35
N THR A 205 19.30 -3.93 12.06
CA THR A 205 19.26 -2.54 12.52
C THR A 205 19.35 -1.51 11.40
N THR A 206 19.97 -1.87 10.28
CA THR A 206 20.11 -0.97 9.13
C THR A 206 18.80 -0.86 8.37
N ARG A 207 18.10 -1.99 8.18
CA ARG A 207 16.79 -2.04 7.51
C ARG A 207 15.60 -1.87 8.45
N GLN A 208 15.84 -1.84 9.76
CA GLN A 208 14.83 -1.68 10.81
C GLN A 208 13.75 -2.78 10.73
N GLY A 209 14.16 -4.04 10.60
CA GLY A 209 13.23 -5.17 10.51
C GLY A 209 13.91 -6.52 10.44
N TYR A 210 13.13 -7.57 10.22
CA TYR A 210 13.62 -8.93 10.01
C TYR A 210 13.68 -9.22 8.51
N VAL A 211 14.86 -9.57 8.00
CA VAL A 211 15.02 -10.01 6.61
C VAL A 211 14.89 -11.53 6.59
N VAL A 212 13.86 -12.02 5.91
CA VAL A 212 13.59 -13.45 5.79
C VAL A 212 13.55 -13.88 4.33
N ARG A 213 13.92 -15.13 4.09
CA ARG A 213 13.94 -15.75 2.76
C ARG A 213 12.82 -16.77 2.66
N MET A 214 12.06 -16.71 1.58
CA MET A 214 11.03 -17.69 1.25
C MET A 214 11.35 -18.33 -0.11
N PRO A 215 11.99 -19.50 -0.13
CA PRO A 215 12.35 -20.18 -1.36
C PRO A 215 11.11 -20.65 -2.11
N PHE A 216 11.15 -20.62 -3.44
CA PHE A 216 10.15 -21.23 -4.30
C PHE A 216 10.40 -22.75 -4.41
N SER A 217 10.10 -23.48 -3.33
CA SER A 217 10.40 -24.91 -3.25
C SER A 217 9.31 -25.77 -3.87
N ARG A 218 8.05 -25.32 -3.80
CA ARG A 218 6.88 -26.07 -4.28
C ARG A 218 6.34 -25.60 -5.62
N ALA A 219 6.64 -24.37 -6.01
CA ALA A 219 6.26 -23.78 -7.27
C ALA A 219 7.52 -23.28 -7.97
N ASN A 220 7.55 -23.30 -9.30
CA ASN A 220 8.63 -22.64 -10.05
C ASN A 220 8.02 -21.58 -10.99
N PRO A 221 7.88 -20.32 -10.54
CA PRO A 221 7.18 -19.28 -11.30
C PRO A 221 7.79 -18.96 -12.67
N GLU A 222 9.08 -19.26 -12.87
CA GLU A 222 9.76 -19.04 -14.15
C GLU A 222 9.50 -20.16 -15.17
N PHE A 223 9.07 -21.35 -14.74
CA PHE A 223 8.77 -22.47 -15.66
C PHE A 223 7.28 -22.80 -15.74
N ASP A 224 6.53 -22.54 -14.67
CA ASP A 224 5.09 -22.78 -14.64
C ASP A 224 4.35 -21.62 -15.30
N THR A 225 4.18 -21.71 -16.62
CA THR A 225 3.50 -20.69 -17.42
C THR A 225 2.01 -20.57 -17.12
N SER A 226 1.43 -21.52 -16.38
CA SER A 226 0.07 -21.41 -15.85
C SER A 226 -0.01 -20.44 -14.67
N LEU A 227 1.10 -20.06 -14.03
CA LEU A 227 1.08 -19.13 -12.91
C LEU A 227 1.01 -17.67 -13.37
N SER A 228 0.13 -16.93 -12.71
CA SER A 228 0.10 -15.47 -12.72
C SER A 228 1.40 -14.92 -12.13
N PRO A 229 2.01 -13.88 -12.73
CA PRO A 229 3.22 -13.26 -12.18
C PRO A 229 2.98 -12.55 -10.85
N GLU A 230 1.71 -12.30 -10.52
CA GLU A 230 1.25 -11.71 -9.26
C GLU A 230 0.72 -12.79 -8.31
N ALA A 231 1.03 -12.64 -7.03
CA ALA A 231 0.54 -13.45 -5.94
C ALA A 231 0.19 -12.59 -4.72
N LEU A 232 -0.45 -13.20 -3.73
CA LEU A 232 -0.72 -12.62 -2.43
C LEU A 232 0.19 -13.27 -1.39
N LEU A 233 1.06 -12.48 -0.76
CA LEU A 233 1.85 -12.90 0.38
C LEU A 233 1.08 -12.57 1.66
N SER A 234 0.73 -13.59 2.43
CA SER A 234 0.18 -13.47 3.78
C SER A 234 1.25 -13.80 4.80
N VAL A 235 1.37 -12.94 5.81
CA VAL A 235 2.36 -13.06 6.89
C VAL A 235 1.64 -13.03 8.22
N ARG A 236 1.86 -14.08 9.00
CA ARG A 236 1.33 -14.23 10.35
C ARG A 236 2.47 -14.32 11.33
N LEU A 237 2.52 -13.36 12.24
CA LEU A 237 3.49 -13.31 13.32
C LEU A 237 2.83 -13.76 14.63
N ASN A 238 3.43 -14.75 15.27
CA ASN A 238 3.15 -15.11 16.66
C ASN A 238 4.34 -14.67 17.53
N ALA A 239 4.20 -13.51 18.18
CA ALA A 239 5.23 -12.95 19.06
C ALA A 239 4.96 -13.35 20.51
N ARG A 240 5.99 -13.85 21.20
CA ARG A 240 5.85 -14.38 22.56
C ARG A 240 5.39 -13.26 23.52
N GLY A 241 4.23 -13.44 24.15
CA GLY A 241 3.65 -12.46 25.08
C GLY A 241 2.91 -11.29 24.41
N HIS A 242 2.79 -11.29 23.08
CA HIS A 242 2.26 -10.15 22.32
C HIS A 242 1.05 -10.50 21.46
N GLY A 243 0.76 -11.80 21.29
CA GLY A 243 -0.39 -12.29 20.54
C GLY A 243 -0.09 -12.49 19.06
N LEU A 244 -1.16 -12.59 18.28
CA LEU A 244 -1.11 -12.84 16.84
C LEU A 244 -1.28 -11.53 16.07
N VAL A 245 -0.38 -11.27 15.13
CA VAL A 245 -0.52 -10.16 14.17
C VAL A 245 -0.45 -10.73 12.76
N GLU A 246 -1.36 -10.31 11.90
CA GLU A 246 -1.45 -10.79 10.52
C GLU A 246 -1.57 -9.63 9.54
N THR A 247 -0.94 -9.76 8.38
CA THR A 247 -1.06 -8.80 7.28
C THR A 247 -0.86 -9.52 5.95
N SER A 248 -1.21 -8.87 4.85
CA SER A 248 -0.98 -9.39 3.50
C SER A 248 -0.67 -8.28 2.50
N ILE A 249 0.20 -8.57 1.53
CA ILE A 249 0.53 -7.65 0.43
C ILE A 249 0.51 -8.38 -0.92
N PRO A 250 0.15 -7.72 -2.02
CA PRO A 250 0.41 -8.25 -3.35
C PRO A 250 1.92 -8.26 -3.62
N VAL A 251 2.40 -9.30 -4.29
CA VAL A 251 3.82 -9.47 -4.64
C VAL A 251 3.96 -10.00 -6.06
N TRP A 252 5.06 -9.64 -6.71
CA TRP A 252 5.51 -10.30 -7.92
C TRP A 252 6.28 -11.57 -7.54
N ILE A 253 6.06 -12.66 -8.27
CA ILE A 253 6.75 -13.95 -8.05
C ILE A 253 7.75 -14.30 -9.15
N ARG A 254 7.91 -13.40 -10.13
CA ARG A 254 8.92 -13.46 -11.19
C ARG A 254 9.25 -12.05 -11.65
N GLN A 255 10.43 -11.86 -12.24
CA GLN A 255 10.81 -10.56 -12.76
C GLN A 255 10.02 -10.21 -14.02
N PHE A 256 9.56 -8.96 -14.11
CA PHE A 256 8.96 -8.45 -15.34
C PHE A 256 10.02 -8.34 -16.44
N SER A 257 9.76 -8.94 -17.60
CA SER A 257 10.66 -8.91 -18.75
C SER A 257 9.83 -8.93 -20.02
N PRO A 258 9.69 -7.80 -20.74
CA PRO A 258 8.88 -7.73 -21.95
C PRO A 258 9.23 -8.80 -22.98
N LEU A 259 10.53 -9.08 -23.13
CA LEU A 259 11.03 -10.07 -24.07
C LEU A 259 10.66 -11.50 -23.66
N ARG A 260 10.86 -11.87 -22.38
CA ARG A 260 10.46 -13.20 -21.87
C ARG A 260 8.94 -13.37 -21.84
N ASP A 261 8.20 -12.32 -21.50
CA ASP A 261 6.74 -12.32 -21.49
C ASP A 261 6.16 -12.45 -22.91
N GLN A 262 6.80 -11.82 -23.90
CA GLN A 262 6.47 -12.03 -25.31
C GLN A 262 6.80 -13.46 -25.76
N LEU A 263 8.01 -13.95 -25.47
CA LEU A 263 8.43 -15.31 -25.79
C LEU A 263 7.46 -16.36 -25.19
N GLN A 264 7.02 -16.15 -23.95
CA GLN A 264 6.04 -17.03 -23.29
C GLN A 264 4.70 -17.04 -24.01
N ARG A 265 4.23 -15.88 -24.48
CA ARG A 265 2.97 -15.80 -25.26
C ARG A 265 3.08 -16.51 -26.60
N GLU A 266 4.23 -16.41 -27.26
CA GLU A 266 4.45 -16.97 -28.59
C GLU A 266 4.79 -18.47 -28.56
N THR A 267 5.55 -18.92 -27.57
CA THR A 267 6.15 -20.28 -27.55
C THR A 267 5.72 -21.13 -26.36
N GLY A 268 5.08 -20.54 -25.34
CA GLY A 268 4.77 -21.24 -24.10
C GLY A 268 5.98 -21.47 -23.18
N THR A 269 7.13 -20.85 -23.47
CA THR A 269 8.36 -20.92 -22.67
C THR A 269 8.87 -19.52 -22.32
N ARG A 270 9.50 -19.34 -21.15
CA ARG A 270 10.08 -18.05 -20.74
C ARG A 270 11.56 -17.88 -21.07
N PHE A 271 12.25 -18.97 -21.39
CA PHE A 271 13.69 -19.01 -21.60
C PHE A 271 14.04 -19.32 -23.05
N PHE A 272 15.07 -18.66 -23.57
CA PHE A 272 15.63 -19.05 -24.86
C PHE A 272 16.37 -20.40 -24.75
N SER A 273 16.43 -21.14 -25.86
CA SER A 273 17.06 -22.47 -25.92
C SER A 273 18.56 -22.51 -25.59
N ARG A 274 19.23 -21.35 -25.50
CA ARG A 274 20.65 -21.21 -25.15
C ARG A 274 20.89 -20.65 -23.74
N GLU A 275 19.85 -20.33 -22.98
CA GLU A 275 20.01 -19.89 -21.59
C GLU A 275 20.39 -21.05 -20.68
N LEU A 276 21.32 -20.81 -19.76
CA LEU A 276 21.71 -21.78 -18.75
C LEU A 276 20.65 -21.76 -17.64
N THR A 277 19.76 -22.75 -17.66
CA THR A 277 18.74 -22.97 -16.64
C THR A 277 18.99 -24.29 -15.92
N ARG A 278 18.63 -24.37 -14.64
CA ARG A 278 18.71 -25.59 -13.81
C ARG A 278 17.86 -26.71 -14.41
N SER A 279 16.66 -26.38 -14.87
CA SER A 279 15.77 -27.36 -15.52
C SER A 279 16.27 -27.85 -16.88
N GLY A 280 17.11 -27.06 -17.57
CA GLY A 280 17.68 -27.41 -18.88
C GLY A 280 18.78 -28.49 -18.83
N SER A 281 19.31 -28.82 -17.64
CA SER A 281 20.35 -29.84 -17.49
C SER A 281 19.84 -31.29 -17.67
N GLY A 282 18.52 -31.50 -17.75
CA GLY A 282 17.90 -32.83 -17.85
C GLY A 282 17.29 -33.22 -19.21
N LEU A 283 17.25 -32.33 -20.20
CA LEU A 283 16.62 -32.58 -21.51
C LEU A 283 17.65 -32.66 -22.65
N ARG A 284 18.58 -33.61 -22.52
CA ARG A 284 19.25 -34.25 -23.67
C ARG A 284 19.46 -35.74 -23.36
N GLN A 285 18.43 -36.54 -23.62
CA GLN A 285 18.57 -37.90 -24.13
C GLN A 285 17.61 -38.07 -25.30
#